data_AF-K3V3S0-F1
#
_entry.id   AF-K3V3S0-F1
#
_cell.length_a   1.000
_cell.length_b   1.000
_cell.length_c   1.000
_cell.angle_alpha   90.00
_cell.angle_beta   90.00
_cell.angle_gamma   90.00
#
_symmetry.space_group_name_H-M   'P 1'
#
loop_
_entity.id
_entity.type
_entity.pdbx_description
1 polymer ?
#
loop_
_entity_poly.entity_id
_entity_poly.type
_entity_poly.pdbx_seq_one_letter_code
_entity_poly.pdbx_strand_id
1 'polypeptide(L)'
;MGIRSINDIPSLTQLYRDPDSILSASIPTGETAYSPDDSINRRIGLIRGDITELRIDAIVNAANKSLRGGSGVDGAIHSAAGPDLVKESRALGPIDTGDAVITKGYNLPAKHVIHTVGPIFGNERHPNEKLTMCYRECLKLAVENGVETIAFSAISTGIYGFPNDPAAKIACQTVREFLETEEGNKLSRVVFVTFVPRDVSAYNKIISTIFPPASETVTE
;
A
#
# COMPACT_ATOMS: atom_id res chain seq x y z
N MET A 1 2.12 -13.04 -14.70
CA MET A 1 2.31 -14.13 -13.71
C MET A 1 0.90 -14.61 -13.37
N GLY A 2 0.70 -15.57 -12.44
CA GLY A 2 -0.64 -16.03 -12.08
C GLY A 2 -1.31 -15.11 -11.04
N ILE A 3 -2.63 -15.23 -10.90
CA ILE A 3 -3.39 -14.61 -9.79
C ILE A 3 -2.78 -15.07 -8.47
N ARG A 4 -2.51 -14.13 -7.55
CA ARG A 4 -1.97 -14.41 -6.20
C ARG A 4 -3.02 -14.14 -5.14
N SER A 5 -3.24 -15.11 -4.26
CA SER A 5 -4.08 -14.94 -3.07
C SER A 5 -3.31 -14.25 -1.96
N ILE A 6 -4.02 -13.76 -0.94
CA ILE A 6 -3.39 -13.15 0.24
C ILE A 6 -2.44 -14.09 0.98
N ASN A 7 -2.68 -15.40 0.91
CA ASN A 7 -1.86 -16.42 1.58
C ASN A 7 -0.54 -16.69 0.84
N ASP A 8 -0.45 -16.32 -0.45
CA ASP A 8 0.77 -16.46 -1.25
C ASP A 8 1.74 -15.28 -1.03
N ILE A 9 1.31 -14.26 -0.28
CA ILE A 9 2.08 -13.04 -0.01
C ILE A 9 2.75 -13.19 1.36
N PRO A 10 4.09 -13.27 1.44
CA PRO A 10 4.77 -13.42 2.72
C PRO A 10 4.56 -12.18 3.61
N SER A 11 4.38 -12.40 4.91
CA SER A 11 4.36 -11.32 5.89
C SER A 11 5.78 -10.83 6.20
N LEU A 12 5.93 -9.67 6.85
CA LEU A 12 7.23 -9.22 7.31
C LEU A 12 7.87 -10.21 8.28
N THR A 13 7.10 -10.81 9.20
CA THR A 13 7.60 -11.89 10.07
C THR A 13 8.18 -13.06 9.27
N GLN A 14 7.57 -13.43 8.15
CA GLN A 14 8.11 -14.48 7.27
C GLN A 14 9.35 -13.99 6.52
N LEU A 15 9.31 -12.77 5.97
CA LEU A 15 10.43 -12.17 5.23
C LEU A 15 11.67 -11.89 6.09
N TYR A 16 11.50 -11.64 7.39
CA TYR A 16 12.62 -11.49 8.33
C TYR A 16 13.27 -12.84 8.67
N ARG A 17 12.54 -13.95 8.57
CA ARG A 17 13.04 -15.30 8.87
C ARG A 17 13.57 -16.06 7.65
N ASP A 18 13.16 -15.64 6.45
CA ASP A 18 13.58 -16.25 5.19
C ASP A 18 15.03 -15.85 4.84
N PRO A 19 16.01 -16.77 4.85
CA PRO A 19 17.41 -16.43 4.57
C PRO A 19 17.65 -15.90 3.16
N ASP A 20 16.75 -16.19 2.21
CA ASP A 20 16.84 -15.71 0.83
C ASP A 20 16.19 -14.33 0.66
N SER A 21 15.46 -13.85 1.68
CA SER A 21 14.87 -12.52 1.70
C SER A 21 15.93 -11.47 2.04
N ILE A 22 15.93 -10.36 1.30
CA ILE A 22 16.76 -9.18 1.58
C ILE A 22 16.49 -8.58 2.97
N LEU A 23 15.30 -8.84 3.53
CA LEU A 23 14.92 -8.35 4.84
C LEU A 23 15.52 -9.18 5.99
N SER A 24 16.04 -10.38 5.75
CA SER A 24 16.66 -11.21 6.81
C SER A 24 17.87 -10.55 7.47
N ALA A 25 18.65 -9.80 6.70
CA ALA A 25 19.77 -9.01 7.20
C ALA A 25 19.39 -7.58 7.63
N SER A 26 18.11 -7.20 7.50
CA SER A 26 17.64 -5.82 7.68
C SER A 26 17.27 -5.53 9.14
N ILE A 27 18.22 -5.73 10.05
CA ILE A 27 18.07 -5.35 11.46
C ILE A 27 18.53 -3.89 11.63
N PRO A 28 17.66 -2.98 12.08
CA PRO A 28 18.06 -1.60 12.37
C PRO A 28 19.17 -1.58 13.43
N THR A 29 20.27 -0.89 13.15
CA THR A 29 21.33 -0.67 14.13
C THR A 29 20.95 0.54 15.00
N GLY A 30 20.45 0.29 16.21
CA GLY A 30 20.09 1.33 17.20
C GLY A 30 18.60 1.41 17.50
N GLU A 31 18.19 2.39 18.32
CA GLU A 31 16.79 2.63 18.65
C GLU A 31 16.00 3.10 17.41
N THR A 32 14.89 2.42 17.13
CA THR A 32 13.90 2.82 16.13
C THR A 32 12.80 3.66 16.78
N ALA A 33 12.17 4.54 16.01
CA ALA A 33 11.04 5.34 16.50
C ALA A 33 9.80 4.49 16.87
N TYR A 34 9.73 3.26 16.39
CA TYR A 34 8.66 2.30 16.69
C TYR A 34 9.25 1.07 17.38
N SER A 35 8.56 0.53 18.38
CA SER A 35 8.96 -0.71 19.03
C SER A 35 8.63 -1.93 18.16
N PRO A 36 9.40 -3.03 18.28
CA PRO A 36 9.06 -4.28 17.61
C PRO A 36 7.71 -4.84 18.06
N ASP A 37 6.91 -5.32 17.10
CA ASP A 37 5.59 -5.91 17.33
C ASP A 37 5.31 -7.00 16.30
N ASP A 38 5.40 -8.27 16.70
CA ASP A 38 5.18 -9.41 15.79
C ASP A 38 3.73 -9.50 15.32
N SER A 39 2.77 -9.03 16.13
CA SER A 39 1.35 -9.06 15.77
C SER A 39 1.07 -8.11 14.61
N ILE A 40 1.69 -6.93 14.58
CA ILE A 40 1.65 -5.99 13.46
C ILE A 40 2.46 -6.52 12.29
N ASN A 41 3.68 -7.04 12.51
CA ASN A 41 4.54 -7.53 11.44
C ASN A 41 3.91 -8.69 10.64
N ARG A 42 3.09 -9.53 11.28
CA ARG A 42 2.32 -10.60 10.61
C ARG A 42 1.24 -10.07 9.67
N ARG A 43 0.74 -8.86 9.92
CA ARG A 43 -0.31 -8.20 9.14
C ARG A 43 0.24 -7.39 7.97
N ILE A 44 1.55 -7.15 7.91
CA ILE A 44 2.17 -6.44 6.79
C ILE A 44 2.75 -7.44 5.78
N GLY A 45 2.39 -7.28 4.51
CA GLY A 45 3.06 -7.95 3.39
C GLY A 45 3.87 -6.97 2.55
N LEU A 46 5.00 -7.43 1.99
CA LEU A 46 5.78 -6.67 1.01
C LEU A 46 6.08 -7.57 -0.18
N ILE A 47 5.67 -7.15 -1.37
CA ILE A 47 5.99 -7.86 -2.62
C ILE A 47 6.38 -6.90 -3.72
N ARG A 48 7.08 -7.44 -4.71
CA ARG A 48 7.22 -6.83 -6.03
C ARG A 48 6.31 -7.55 -7.01
N GLY A 49 5.41 -6.84 -7.67
CA GLY A 49 4.47 -7.47 -8.61
C GLY A 49 3.44 -6.52 -9.19
N ASP A 50 2.58 -7.08 -10.02
CA ASP A 50 1.41 -6.39 -10.57
C ASP A 50 0.26 -6.45 -9.56
N ILE A 51 -0.20 -5.28 -9.11
CA ILE A 51 -1.29 -5.19 -8.13
C ILE A 51 -2.63 -5.69 -8.68
N THR A 52 -2.80 -5.72 -10.01
CA THR A 52 -4.04 -6.19 -10.67
C THR A 52 -4.20 -7.71 -10.61
N GLU A 53 -3.12 -8.44 -10.28
CA GLU A 53 -3.12 -9.91 -10.16
C GLU A 53 -3.51 -10.38 -8.74
N LEU A 54 -3.84 -9.48 -7.80
CA LEU A 54 -4.09 -9.83 -6.40
C LEU A 54 -5.56 -10.14 -6.11
N ARG A 55 -5.83 -11.35 -5.61
CA ARG A 55 -7.14 -11.77 -5.10
C ARG A 55 -7.25 -11.44 -3.61
N ILE A 56 -7.68 -10.22 -3.33
CA ILE A 56 -7.85 -9.63 -2.00
C ILE A 56 -9.14 -8.80 -1.93
N ASP A 57 -9.46 -8.20 -0.80
CA ASP A 57 -10.68 -7.40 -0.67
C ASP A 57 -10.59 -6.06 -1.41
N ALA A 58 -9.49 -5.32 -1.27
CA ALA A 58 -9.32 -4.06 -1.98
C ALA A 58 -7.88 -3.80 -2.45
N ILE A 59 -7.74 -3.29 -3.67
CA ILE A 59 -6.48 -2.69 -4.13
C ILE A 59 -6.61 -1.17 -4.19
N VAL A 60 -5.50 -0.47 -3.95
CA VAL A 60 -5.47 1.00 -3.99
C VAL A 60 -4.86 1.49 -5.30
N ASN A 61 -5.66 2.25 -6.03
CA ASN A 61 -5.29 2.92 -7.26
C ASN A 61 -4.74 4.33 -6.96
N ALA A 62 -3.50 4.59 -7.38
CA ALA A 62 -2.94 5.93 -7.45
C ALA A 62 -3.53 6.68 -8.67
N ALA A 63 -4.71 7.24 -8.47
CA ALA A 63 -5.52 7.87 -9.50
C ALA A 63 -5.15 9.35 -9.72
N ASN A 64 -5.85 9.97 -10.66
CA ASN A 64 -5.83 11.41 -10.89
C ASN A 64 -7.20 12.04 -10.55
N LYS A 65 -7.24 13.36 -10.36
CA LYS A 65 -8.45 14.11 -9.95
C LYS A 65 -9.71 13.80 -10.77
N SER A 66 -9.56 13.43 -12.04
CA SER A 66 -10.72 13.17 -12.91
C SER A 66 -11.35 11.79 -12.71
N LEU A 67 -10.64 10.84 -12.08
CA LEU A 67 -11.06 9.44 -11.93
C LEU A 67 -11.46 8.76 -13.24
N ARG A 68 -10.77 9.09 -14.35
CA ARG A 68 -11.07 8.57 -15.71
C ARG A 68 -10.06 7.55 -16.20
N GLY A 69 -9.20 7.05 -15.31
CA GLY A 69 -8.00 6.31 -15.66
C GLY A 69 -6.87 7.22 -16.16
N GLY A 70 -5.78 6.59 -16.56
CA GLY A 70 -4.55 7.29 -16.94
C GLY A 70 -3.48 6.30 -17.39
N SER A 71 -2.23 6.61 -17.07
CA SER A 71 -1.06 5.75 -17.33
C SER A 71 -0.53 5.14 -16.03
N GLY A 72 0.46 4.25 -16.13
CA GLY A 72 1.04 3.58 -14.96
C GLY A 72 0.05 2.63 -14.31
N VAL A 73 0.04 2.57 -12.98
CA VAL A 73 -0.84 1.66 -12.23
C VAL A 73 -2.32 1.95 -12.45
N ASP A 74 -2.71 3.22 -12.60
CA ASP A 74 -4.09 3.64 -12.91
C ASP A 74 -4.56 3.04 -14.23
N GLY A 75 -3.74 3.17 -15.28
CA GLY A 75 -4.00 2.55 -16.58
C GLY A 75 -4.09 1.02 -16.52
N ALA A 76 -3.18 0.37 -15.78
CA ALA A 76 -3.20 -1.08 -15.60
C ALA A 76 -4.48 -1.56 -14.90
N ILE A 77 -4.88 -0.89 -13.80
CA ILE A 77 -6.10 -1.20 -13.06
C ILE A 77 -7.34 -1.01 -13.94
N HIS A 78 -7.46 0.10 -14.66
CA HIS A 78 -8.59 0.32 -15.56
C HIS A 78 -8.63 -0.69 -16.71
N SER A 79 -7.48 -1.04 -17.29
CA SER A 79 -7.39 -2.04 -18.35
C SER A 79 -7.83 -3.42 -17.86
N ALA A 80 -7.43 -3.80 -16.64
CA ALA A 80 -7.74 -5.11 -16.06
C ALA A 80 -9.19 -5.20 -15.56
N ALA A 81 -9.72 -4.13 -14.94
CA ALA A 81 -11.08 -4.10 -14.40
C ALA A 81 -12.16 -3.99 -15.50
N GLY A 82 -11.83 -3.36 -16.63
CA GLY A 82 -12.74 -3.19 -17.75
C GLY A 82 -13.57 -1.89 -17.70
N PRO A 83 -14.43 -1.66 -18.71
CA PRO A 83 -15.08 -0.37 -18.94
C PRO A 83 -16.09 0.04 -17.87
N ASP A 84 -16.61 -0.89 -17.08
CA ASP A 84 -17.58 -0.56 -16.03
C ASP A 84 -16.92 0.15 -14.84
N LEU A 85 -15.64 -0.14 -14.55
CA LEU A 85 -14.86 0.64 -13.58
C LEU A 85 -14.80 2.11 -13.96
N VAL A 86 -14.58 2.40 -15.26
CA VAL A 86 -14.53 3.78 -15.77
C VAL A 86 -15.86 4.49 -15.58
N LYS A 87 -17.00 3.79 -15.72
CA LYS A 87 -18.33 4.38 -15.54
C LYS A 87 -18.58 4.75 -14.09
N GLU A 88 -18.29 3.84 -13.16
CA GLU A 88 -18.50 4.06 -11.73
C GLU A 88 -17.52 5.12 -11.19
N SER A 89 -16.22 5.01 -11.49
CA SER A 89 -15.21 5.95 -11.00
C SER A 89 -15.47 7.38 -11.47
N ARG A 90 -15.96 7.57 -12.70
CA ARG A 90 -16.36 8.88 -13.24
C ARG A 90 -17.52 9.52 -12.50
N ALA A 91 -18.46 8.72 -12.00
CA ALA A 91 -19.62 9.23 -11.28
C ALA A 91 -19.27 9.71 -9.86
N LEU A 92 -18.14 9.26 -9.32
CA LEU A 92 -17.63 9.65 -7.99
C LEU A 92 -16.65 10.82 -8.03
N GLY A 93 -16.19 11.22 -9.22
CA GLY A 93 -15.22 12.30 -9.41
C GLY A 93 -15.86 13.65 -9.78
N PRO A 94 -15.09 14.74 -9.70
CA PRO A 94 -13.69 14.81 -9.27
C PRO A 94 -13.53 14.70 -7.75
N ILE A 95 -12.34 14.31 -7.29
CA ILE A 95 -11.95 14.34 -5.88
C ILE A 95 -10.64 15.12 -5.68
N ASP A 96 -10.43 15.66 -4.48
CA ASP A 96 -9.26 16.47 -4.18
C ASP A 96 -8.02 15.62 -3.86
N THR A 97 -6.86 16.26 -3.93
CA THR A 97 -5.58 15.64 -3.57
C THR A 97 -5.60 15.29 -2.08
N GLY A 98 -5.39 14.02 -1.73
CA GLY A 98 -5.49 13.52 -0.35
C GLY A 98 -6.78 12.75 -0.06
N ASP A 99 -7.82 12.90 -0.91
CA ASP A 99 -9.09 12.20 -0.73
C ASP A 99 -9.05 10.80 -1.36
N ALA A 100 -10.05 9.99 -1.01
CA ALA A 100 -10.25 8.68 -1.59
C ALA A 100 -11.75 8.36 -1.82
N VAL A 101 -12.04 7.48 -2.77
CA VAL A 101 -13.38 6.90 -3.02
C VAL A 101 -13.25 5.41 -3.33
N ILE A 102 -14.31 4.64 -3.14
CA ILE A 102 -14.33 3.19 -3.37
C ILE A 102 -15.30 2.81 -4.50
N THR A 103 -14.90 1.82 -5.30
CA THR A 103 -15.69 1.22 -6.38
C THR A 103 -15.62 -0.30 -6.31
N LYS A 104 -16.40 -0.99 -7.13
CA LYS A 104 -16.26 -2.44 -7.33
C LYS A 104 -14.99 -2.77 -8.14
N GLY A 105 -14.45 -3.97 -7.96
CA GLY A 105 -13.29 -4.45 -8.71
C GLY A 105 -13.58 -4.94 -10.14
N TYR A 106 -14.85 -5.20 -10.46
CA TYR A 106 -15.28 -5.70 -11.77
C TYR A 106 -14.54 -6.97 -12.20
N ASN A 107 -13.76 -6.91 -13.29
CA ASN A 107 -13.01 -8.05 -13.80
C ASN A 107 -11.71 -8.32 -13.01
N LEU A 108 -11.35 -7.47 -12.06
CA LEU A 108 -10.20 -7.71 -11.18
C LEU A 108 -10.46 -8.91 -10.26
N PRO A 109 -9.42 -9.66 -9.86
CA PRO A 109 -9.53 -10.62 -8.78
C PRO A 109 -9.84 -9.97 -7.42
N ALA A 110 -9.50 -8.69 -7.25
CA ALA A 110 -9.83 -7.91 -6.05
C ALA A 110 -11.31 -7.51 -6.04
N LYS A 111 -11.95 -7.53 -4.87
CA LYS A 111 -13.39 -7.23 -4.77
C LYS A 111 -13.70 -5.74 -4.99
N HIS A 112 -12.80 -4.85 -4.55
CA HIS A 112 -12.94 -3.41 -4.63
C HIS A 112 -11.68 -2.72 -5.15
N VAL A 113 -11.85 -1.51 -5.67
CA VAL A 113 -10.76 -0.57 -5.93
C VAL A 113 -11.01 0.69 -5.10
N ILE A 114 -10.03 1.06 -4.28
CA ILE A 114 -10.02 2.36 -3.60
C ILE A 114 -9.15 3.30 -4.43
N HIS A 115 -9.74 4.37 -4.94
CA HIS A 115 -9.07 5.38 -5.75
C HIS A 115 -8.68 6.55 -4.86
N THR A 116 -7.41 6.94 -4.88
CA THR A 116 -6.94 8.14 -4.17
C THR A 116 -6.07 8.99 -5.07
N VAL A 117 -6.10 10.31 -4.85
CA VAL A 117 -5.32 11.27 -5.63
C VAL A 117 -4.11 11.73 -4.83
N GLY A 118 -2.95 11.16 -5.18
CA GLY A 118 -1.68 11.56 -4.61
C GLY A 118 -1.23 12.97 -5.01
N PRO A 119 -0.39 13.64 -4.21
CA PRO A 119 0.15 14.95 -4.54
C PRO A 119 1.18 14.89 -5.67
N ILE A 120 1.19 15.94 -6.50
CA ILE A 120 2.25 16.19 -7.49
C ILE A 120 3.39 16.92 -6.77
N PHE A 121 4.56 16.28 -6.68
CA PHE A 121 5.71 16.82 -5.96
C PHE A 121 6.23 18.09 -6.65
N GLY A 122 6.48 19.14 -5.86
CA GLY A 122 6.87 20.47 -6.36
C GLY A 122 5.72 21.38 -6.79
N ASN A 123 4.52 20.84 -7.03
CA ASN A 123 3.36 21.63 -7.46
C ASN A 123 2.27 21.75 -6.39
N GLU A 124 2.28 20.87 -5.39
CA GLU A 124 1.30 20.89 -4.30
C GLU A 124 1.88 21.46 -3.01
N ARG A 125 1.06 22.24 -2.30
CA ARG A 125 1.38 22.67 -0.92
C ARG A 125 1.25 21.47 0.01
N HIS A 126 2.16 21.38 0.99
CA HIS A 126 2.16 20.32 2.00
C HIS A 126 2.09 18.89 1.41
N PRO A 127 2.98 18.53 0.45
CA PRO A 127 2.87 17.26 -0.27
C PRO A 127 2.99 16.06 0.67
N ASN A 128 3.78 16.15 1.74
CA ASN A 128 3.91 15.08 2.71
C ASN A 128 2.58 14.81 3.44
N GLU A 129 1.92 15.87 3.92
CA GLU A 129 0.62 15.77 4.61
C GLU A 129 -0.46 15.20 3.69
N LYS A 130 -0.51 15.65 2.43
CA LYS A 130 -1.45 15.12 1.43
C LYS A 130 -1.21 13.64 1.12
N LEU A 131 0.06 13.22 1.05
CA LEU A 131 0.38 11.80 0.86
C LEU A 131 -0.05 10.97 2.07
N THR A 132 0.17 11.46 3.30
CA THR A 132 -0.35 10.85 4.53
C THR A 132 -1.87 10.72 4.50
N MET A 133 -2.58 11.77 4.06
CA MET A 133 -4.04 11.72 3.90
C MET A 133 -4.48 10.63 2.93
N CYS A 134 -3.80 10.46 1.79
CA CYS A 134 -4.14 9.39 0.82
C CYS A 134 -4.17 8.01 1.48
N TYR A 135 -3.10 7.64 2.21
CA TYR A 135 -3.05 6.35 2.90
C TYR A 135 -4.11 6.25 4.00
N ARG A 136 -4.27 7.30 4.81
CA ARG A 136 -5.22 7.31 5.93
C ARG A 136 -6.67 7.18 5.45
N GLU A 137 -7.07 7.93 4.44
CA GLU A 137 -8.44 7.89 3.90
C GLU A 137 -8.72 6.55 3.19
N CYS A 138 -7.72 5.95 2.53
CA CYS A 138 -7.88 4.60 1.98
C CYS A 138 -8.10 3.54 3.08
N LEU A 139 -7.35 3.63 4.19
CA LEU A 139 -7.48 2.69 5.32
C LEU A 139 -8.83 2.84 6.02
N LYS A 140 -9.30 4.08 6.21
CA LYS A 140 -10.64 4.35 6.76
C LYS A 140 -11.75 3.81 5.87
N LEU A 141 -11.72 4.14 4.57
CA LEU A 141 -12.73 3.63 3.62
C LEU A 141 -12.76 2.11 3.58
N ALA A 142 -11.60 1.46 3.66
CA ALA A 142 -11.53 0.01 3.75
C ALA A 142 -12.31 -0.50 4.98
N VAL A 143 -12.00 0.04 6.17
CA VAL A 143 -12.69 -0.32 7.41
C VAL A 143 -14.19 -0.06 7.35
N GLU A 144 -14.61 1.09 6.83
CA GLU A 144 -16.02 1.48 6.70
C GLU A 144 -16.81 0.56 5.75
N ASN A 145 -16.13 -0.06 4.78
CA ASN A 145 -16.73 -0.96 3.79
C ASN A 145 -16.49 -2.45 4.10
N GLY A 146 -16.01 -2.79 5.30
CA GLY A 146 -15.78 -4.18 5.70
C GLY A 146 -14.67 -4.88 4.92
N VAL A 147 -13.72 -4.13 4.36
CA VAL A 147 -12.50 -4.66 3.74
C VAL A 147 -11.53 -5.03 4.85
N GLU A 148 -11.05 -6.28 4.85
CA GLU A 148 -10.06 -6.76 5.82
C GLU A 148 -8.66 -6.82 5.23
N THR A 149 -8.55 -7.01 3.90
CA THR A 149 -7.27 -7.14 3.19
C THR A 149 -7.12 -6.05 2.12
N ILE A 150 -6.11 -5.19 2.29
CA ILE A 150 -5.86 -4.04 1.41
C ILE A 150 -4.43 -4.05 0.86
N ALA A 151 -4.25 -3.73 -0.42
CA ALA A 151 -2.94 -3.57 -1.03
C ALA A 151 -2.73 -2.16 -1.61
N PHE A 152 -1.58 -1.57 -1.33
CA PHE A 152 -1.16 -0.27 -1.82
C PHE A 152 -0.12 -0.40 -2.93
N SER A 153 -0.35 0.30 -4.03
CA SER A 153 0.73 0.65 -4.96
C SER A 153 1.54 1.83 -4.38
N ALA A 154 2.72 2.11 -4.95
CA ALA A 154 3.53 3.26 -4.52
C ALA A 154 2.91 4.59 -5.02
N ILE A 155 2.08 5.21 -4.17
CA ILE A 155 1.36 6.45 -4.49
C ILE A 155 2.34 7.60 -4.74
N SER A 156 2.11 8.36 -5.81
CA SER A 156 2.87 9.54 -6.25
C SER A 156 4.34 9.36 -6.68
N THR A 157 4.95 8.18 -6.57
CA THR A 157 6.38 8.00 -6.91
C THR A 157 6.69 7.80 -8.40
N GLY A 158 5.64 7.64 -9.21
CA GLY A 158 5.73 7.59 -10.67
C GLY A 158 5.72 8.98 -11.31
N ILE A 159 4.72 9.25 -12.16
CA ILE A 159 4.60 10.50 -12.93
C ILE A 159 4.48 11.75 -12.03
N TYR A 160 3.95 11.60 -10.81
CA TYR A 160 3.82 12.69 -9.84
C TYR A 160 5.12 13.02 -9.11
N GLY A 161 6.20 12.26 -9.34
CA GLY A 161 7.57 12.66 -9.03
C GLY A 161 7.92 12.73 -7.54
N PHE A 162 7.12 12.15 -6.65
CA PHE A 162 7.45 12.12 -5.23
C PHE A 162 8.70 11.27 -4.98
N PRO A 163 9.71 11.77 -4.23
CA PRO A 163 10.91 10.99 -3.95
C PRO A 163 10.59 9.66 -3.25
N ASN A 164 11.13 8.54 -3.79
CA ASN A 164 10.75 7.19 -3.36
C ASN A 164 11.00 6.92 -1.87
N ASP A 165 12.17 7.30 -1.33
CA ASP A 165 12.51 7.11 0.09
C ASP A 165 11.53 7.86 1.02
N PRO A 166 11.34 9.19 0.90
CA PRO A 166 10.31 9.90 1.66
C PRO A 166 8.89 9.33 1.50
N ALA A 167 8.48 8.93 0.29
CA ALA A 167 7.15 8.37 0.05
C ALA A 167 6.95 7.02 0.75
N ALA A 168 7.92 6.11 0.66
CA ALA A 168 7.88 4.81 1.33
C ALA A 168 7.87 4.99 2.86
N LYS A 169 8.61 5.98 3.39
CA LYS A 169 8.57 6.32 4.81
C LYS A 169 7.18 6.78 5.24
N ILE A 170 6.56 7.72 4.51
CA ILE A 170 5.20 8.19 4.79
C ILE A 170 4.18 7.04 4.73
N ALA A 171 4.29 6.19 3.71
CA ALA A 171 3.42 5.01 3.55
C ALA A 171 3.52 4.07 4.75
N CYS A 172 4.73 3.64 5.09
CA CYS A 172 4.99 2.74 6.21
C CYS A 172 4.53 3.33 7.55
N GLN A 173 4.87 4.59 7.82
CA GLN A 173 4.49 5.26 9.07
C GLN A 173 2.97 5.38 9.21
N THR A 174 2.29 5.84 8.15
CA THR A 174 0.83 6.03 8.18
C THR A 174 0.11 4.71 8.42
N VAL A 175 0.56 3.62 7.76
CA VAL A 175 0.00 2.28 7.96
C VAL A 175 0.31 1.77 9.37
N ARG A 176 1.56 1.91 9.85
CA ARG A 176 1.96 1.48 11.19
C ARG A 176 1.08 2.11 12.26
N GLU A 177 0.97 3.44 12.23
CA GLU A 177 0.16 4.21 13.17
C GLU A 177 -1.33 3.85 13.08
N PHE A 178 -1.86 3.63 11.88
CA PHE A 178 -3.26 3.22 11.73
C PHE A 178 -3.52 1.83 12.34
N LEU A 179 -2.61 0.87 12.14
CA LEU A 179 -2.75 -0.49 12.66
C LEU A 179 -2.63 -0.58 14.18
N GLU A 180 -2.06 0.42 14.83
CA GLU A 180 -2.00 0.58 16.29
C GLU A 180 -3.31 1.14 16.88
N THR A 181 -4.29 1.52 16.04
CA THR A 181 -5.62 1.98 16.48
C THR A 181 -6.66 0.86 16.54
N GLU A 182 -7.76 1.11 17.25
CA GLU A 182 -8.92 0.19 17.28
C GLU A 182 -9.58 -0.02 15.91
N GLU A 183 -9.62 1.00 15.06
CA GLU A 183 -10.07 0.86 13.67
C GLU A 183 -9.12 -0.04 12.89
N GLY A 184 -7.83 0.14 13.13
CA GLY A 184 -6.74 -0.68 12.60
C GLY A 184 -7.00 -2.16 12.81
N ASN A 185 -7.48 -2.59 13.98
CA ASN A 185 -7.70 -4.00 14.33
C ASN A 185 -8.64 -4.76 13.36
N LYS A 186 -9.45 -4.05 12.57
CA LYS A 186 -10.34 -4.64 11.56
C LYS A 186 -9.62 -5.06 10.27
N LEU A 187 -8.38 -4.61 10.05
CA LEU A 187 -7.58 -5.00 8.89
C LEU A 187 -6.73 -6.24 9.23
N SER A 188 -7.03 -7.38 8.60
CA SER A 188 -6.24 -8.60 8.78
C SER A 188 -4.93 -8.57 7.99
N ARG A 189 -4.86 -7.83 6.87
CA ARG A 189 -3.62 -7.67 6.09
C ARG A 189 -3.53 -6.33 5.35
N VAL A 190 -2.36 -5.69 5.41
CA VAL A 190 -1.97 -4.57 4.55
C VAL A 190 -0.75 -4.96 3.73
N VAL A 191 -0.80 -4.80 2.41
CA VAL A 191 0.27 -5.20 1.50
C VAL A 191 0.84 -3.98 0.77
N PHE A 192 2.16 -3.80 0.83
CA PHE A 192 2.87 -2.88 -0.04
C PHE A 192 3.30 -3.60 -1.32
N VAL A 193 2.79 -3.15 -2.45
CA VAL A 193 3.07 -3.72 -3.78
C VAL A 193 3.95 -2.74 -4.54
N THR A 194 5.24 -3.07 -4.57
CA THR A 194 6.24 -2.33 -5.35
C THR A 194 6.32 -2.86 -6.78
N PHE A 195 6.80 -2.05 -7.71
CA PHE A 195 6.91 -2.44 -9.12
C PHE A 195 8.30 -2.14 -9.69
N VAL A 196 8.66 -0.85 -9.72
CA VAL A 196 9.95 -0.40 -10.25
C VAL A 196 11.07 -0.60 -9.22
N PRO A 197 12.33 -0.81 -9.66
CA PRO A 197 13.46 -1.06 -8.76
C PRO A 197 13.68 0.03 -7.70
N ARG A 198 13.34 1.29 -8.00
CA ARG A 198 13.48 2.40 -7.06
C ARG A 198 12.53 2.30 -5.87
N ASP A 199 11.28 1.91 -6.10
CA ASP A 199 10.33 1.66 -5.00
C ASP A 199 10.76 0.44 -4.19
N VAL A 200 11.15 -0.65 -4.87
CA VAL A 200 11.65 -1.86 -4.19
C VAL A 200 12.80 -1.51 -3.24
N SER A 201 13.78 -0.75 -3.73
CA SER A 201 14.92 -0.31 -2.91
C SER A 201 14.50 0.58 -1.74
N ALA A 202 13.58 1.52 -1.96
CA ALA A 202 13.10 2.43 -0.93
C ALA A 202 12.37 1.66 0.19
N TYR A 203 11.43 0.78 -0.17
CA TYR A 203 10.71 -0.04 0.81
C TYR A 203 11.64 -0.98 1.57
N ASN A 204 12.56 -1.68 0.89
CA ASN A 204 13.51 -2.57 1.57
C ASN A 204 14.39 -1.83 2.59
N LYS A 205 14.79 -0.58 2.29
CA LYS A 205 15.59 0.25 3.19
C LYS A 205 14.80 0.73 4.42
N ILE A 206 13.51 1.02 4.25
CA ILE A 206 12.72 1.75 5.25
C ILE A 206 11.91 0.82 6.13
N ILE A 207 11.42 -0.31 5.60
CA ILE A 207 10.36 -1.07 6.24
C ILE A 207 10.75 -1.59 7.63
N SER A 208 11.99 -2.07 7.82
CA SER A 208 12.46 -2.54 9.13
C SER A 208 12.68 -1.42 10.16
N THR A 209 12.79 -0.16 9.73
CA THR A 209 12.89 0.98 10.68
C THR A 209 11.55 1.36 11.28
N ILE A 210 10.44 1.00 10.61
CA ILE A 210 9.06 1.31 11.01
C ILE A 210 8.35 0.06 11.57
N PHE A 211 8.69 -1.10 11.03
CA PHE A 211 8.21 -2.43 11.43
C PHE A 211 9.42 -3.28 11.87
N PRO A 212 10.14 -2.91 12.94
CA PRO A 212 11.33 -3.64 13.32
C PRO A 212 11.00 -5.11 13.65
N PRO A 213 11.91 -6.04 13.31
CA PRO A 213 11.74 -7.46 13.64
C PRO A 213 11.54 -7.64 15.14
N ALA A 214 10.50 -8.37 15.53
CA ALA A 214 10.29 -8.73 16.93
C ALA A 214 11.38 -9.71 17.38
N SER A 215 12.01 -9.42 18.51
CA SER A 215 13.02 -10.29 19.11
C SER A 215 12.33 -11.49 19.76
N GLU A 216 11.95 -12.48 18.95
CA GLU A 216 11.68 -13.85 19.39
C GLU A 216 11.75 -14.84 18.21
N THR A 217 12.47 -15.96 18.46
CA THR A 217 12.94 -17.05 17.58
C THR A 217 14.25 -16.82 16.80
N VAL A 218 15.31 -16.37 17.48
CA VAL A 218 16.60 -17.07 17.32
C VAL A 218 16.55 -18.20 18.34
N THR A 219 16.14 -19.40 17.92
CA THR A 219 16.42 -20.58 18.74
C THR A 219 17.93 -20.74 18.80
N GLU A 220 18.46 -20.86 20.02
CA GLU A 220 19.82 -21.34 20.30
C GLU A 220 20.18 -22.60 19.50
#